data_AF-A0A7K4FS87-F1
#
_entry.id   AF-A0A7K4FS87-F1
#
_cell.length_a   1.000
_cell.length_b   1.000
_cell.length_c   1.000
_cell.angle_alpha   90.00
_cell.angle_beta   90.00
_cell.angle_gamma   90.00
#
_symmetry.space_group_name_H-M   'P 1'
#
loop_
_entity.id
_entity.type
_entity.pdbx_description
1 polymer ?
#
loop_
_entity_poly.entity_id
_entity_poly.type
_entity_poly.pdbx_seq_one_letter_code
_entity_poly.pdbx_strand_id
1 'polypeptide(L)'
;FDNRVFLLKYYPGLDDSFLDFLVNSKKVRGIIVEGTGLGHTSTQLVDIFRKATRDGIFVGMASQCIMGRVNMNVYTTGRLLQEAGIVPLEDMLPEVALVKLMWVLAHEQDIERIKTKMLENMVGEINPRHEIDFFPRWYHGD
;
A
#
# COMPACT_ATOMS: atom_id res chain seq x y z
N PHE A 1 -0.33 3.36 -18.39
CA PHE A 1 -0.88 3.36 -17.02
C PHE A 1 -2.29 2.80 -17.05
N ASP A 2 -2.67 2.00 -16.06
CA ASP A 2 -4.05 1.60 -15.77
C ASP A 2 -4.58 2.53 -14.67
N ASN A 3 -5.64 3.29 -14.96
CA ASN A 3 -6.17 4.32 -14.06
C ASN A 3 -7.13 3.76 -13.00
N ARG A 4 -7.35 2.44 -12.98
CA ARG A 4 -8.24 1.75 -12.02
C ARG A 4 -7.53 1.50 -10.68
N VAL A 5 -6.80 2.50 -10.20
CA VAL A 5 -6.07 2.44 -8.93
C VAL A 5 -6.58 3.53 -8.01
N PHE A 6 -6.77 3.18 -6.73
CA PHE A 6 -7.22 4.12 -5.72
C PHE A 6 -6.17 4.29 -4.62
N LEU A 7 -5.92 5.54 -4.22
CA LEU A 7 -5.10 5.87 -3.06
C LEU A 7 -6.01 6.14 -1.86
N LEU A 8 -6.02 5.23 -0.91
CA LEU A 8 -6.81 5.30 0.31
C LEU A 8 -5.97 5.87 1.44
N LYS A 9 -6.27 7.09 1.87
CA LYS A 9 -5.76 7.61 3.14
C LYS A 9 -6.60 7.14 4.31
N TYR A 10 -6.02 6.33 5.19
CA TYR A 10 -6.73 5.87 6.38
C TYR A 10 -6.78 6.97 7.47
N TYR A 11 -7.85 7.02 8.25
CA TYR A 11 -7.94 7.85 9.44
C TYR A 11 -8.97 7.25 10.40
N PRO A 12 -8.90 7.54 11.72
CA PRO A 12 -9.93 7.12 12.66
C PRO A 12 -11.31 7.66 12.25
N GLY A 13 -12.28 6.77 12.08
CA GLY A 13 -13.62 7.13 11.61
C GLY A 13 -13.75 7.20 10.08
N LEU A 14 -12.80 6.65 9.32
CA LEU A 14 -13.03 6.33 7.90
C LEU A 14 -14.33 5.51 7.77
N ASP A 15 -15.18 5.88 6.82
CA ASP A 15 -16.42 5.17 6.56
C ASP A 15 -16.13 3.86 5.80
N ASP A 16 -16.20 2.74 6.52
CA ASP A 16 -15.99 1.40 5.98
C ASP A 16 -16.93 1.08 4.80
N SER A 17 -18.13 1.66 4.76
CA SER A 17 -19.10 1.43 3.69
C SER A 17 -18.63 2.00 2.35
N PHE A 18 -17.86 3.09 2.37
CA PHE A 18 -17.26 3.66 1.18
C PHE A 18 -16.19 2.72 0.59
N LEU A 19 -15.35 2.13 1.44
CA LEU A 19 -14.34 1.18 0.99
C LEU A 19 -14.99 -0.10 0.44
N ASP A 20 -16.01 -0.65 1.12
CA ASP A 20 -16.74 -1.81 0.61
C ASP A 20 -17.43 -1.47 -0.73
N PHE A 21 -18.07 -0.31 -0.86
CA PHE A 21 -18.62 0.15 -2.15
C PHE A 21 -17.55 0.18 -3.25
N LEU A 22 -16.38 0.74 -2.96
CA LEU A 22 -15.27 0.83 -3.91
C LEU A 22 -14.82 -0.56 -4.38
N VAL A 23 -14.64 -1.50 -3.45
CA VAL A 23 -14.25 -2.89 -3.73
C VAL A 23 -15.32 -3.60 -4.58
N ASN A 24 -16.60 -3.41 -4.26
CA ASN A 24 -17.71 -4.02 -5.00
C ASN A 24 -17.97 -3.38 -6.38
N SER A 25 -17.49 -2.16 -6.62
CA SER A 25 -17.79 -1.42 -7.85
C SER A 25 -17.27 -2.10 -9.13
N LYS A 26 -16.31 -3.03 -9.00
CA LYS A 26 -15.54 -3.65 -10.11
C LYS A 26 -14.80 -2.64 -10.99
N LYS A 27 -14.68 -1.38 -10.54
CA LYS A 27 -13.96 -0.31 -11.26
C LYS A 27 -12.53 -0.13 -10.80
N VAL A 28 -12.13 -0.82 -9.73
CA VAL A 28 -10.78 -0.77 -9.15
C VAL A 28 -10.10 -2.12 -9.32
N ARG A 29 -8.83 -2.09 -9.72
CA ARG A 29 -7.92 -3.24 -9.83
C ARG A 29 -6.78 -3.19 -8.81
N GLY A 30 -6.54 -2.02 -8.21
CA GLY A 30 -5.50 -1.84 -7.22
C GLY A 30 -5.85 -0.77 -6.19
N ILE A 31 -5.46 -0.99 -4.94
CA ILE A 31 -5.60 -0.03 -3.85
C ILE A 31 -4.23 0.14 -3.19
N ILE A 32 -3.76 1.37 -3.07
CA ILE A 32 -2.66 1.73 -2.17
C ILE A 32 -3.28 2.33 -0.91
N VAL A 33 -2.95 1.74 0.24
CA VAL A 33 -3.40 2.21 1.54
C VAL A 33 -2.28 3.03 2.16
N GLU A 34 -2.53 4.30 2.46
CA GLU A 34 -1.72 5.07 3.40
C GLU A 34 -2.18 4.74 4.80
N GLY A 35 -1.53 3.75 5.41
CA GLY A 35 -1.77 3.35 6.79
C GLY A 35 -1.02 4.22 7.79
N THR A 36 -1.30 4.03 9.07
CA THR A 36 -0.61 4.73 10.15
C THR A 36 0.71 4.03 10.53
N GLY A 37 1.72 4.81 10.93
CA GLY A 37 2.96 4.30 11.53
C GLY A 37 3.65 3.22 10.69
N LEU A 38 3.82 2.02 11.27
CA LEU A 38 4.43 0.87 10.58
C LEU A 38 3.52 0.15 9.58
N GLY A 39 2.39 0.74 9.17
CA GLY A 39 1.46 0.18 8.19
C GLY A 39 0.23 -0.46 8.82
N HIS A 40 -0.63 0.35 9.44
CA HIS A 40 -1.85 -0.12 10.10
C HIS A 40 -3.12 0.60 9.64
N THR A 41 -4.24 -0.07 9.84
CA THR A 41 -5.60 0.46 9.73
C THR A 41 -6.45 -0.09 10.90
N SER A 42 -7.74 0.27 10.96
CA SER A 42 -8.69 -0.39 11.87
C SER A 42 -8.80 -1.88 11.53
N THR A 43 -8.91 -2.72 12.56
CA THR A 43 -9.18 -4.16 12.37
C THR A 43 -10.53 -4.42 11.69
N GLN A 44 -11.47 -3.47 11.72
CA GLN A 44 -12.76 -3.56 11.03
C GLN A 44 -12.61 -3.65 9.51
N LEU A 45 -11.54 -3.09 8.94
CA LEU A 45 -11.29 -3.12 7.49
C LEU A 45 -10.68 -4.44 7.01
N VAL A 46 -10.22 -5.31 7.91
CA VAL A 46 -9.52 -6.56 7.56
C VAL A 46 -10.38 -7.43 6.65
N ASP A 47 -11.68 -7.56 6.93
CA ASP A 47 -12.58 -8.40 6.14
C ASP A 47 -12.87 -7.80 4.75
N ILE A 48 -12.95 -6.47 4.66
CA ILE A 48 -13.10 -5.75 3.38
C ILE A 48 -11.85 -5.93 2.52
N PHE A 49 -10.66 -5.82 3.11
CA PHE A 49 -9.41 -6.07 2.39
C PHE A 49 -9.27 -7.53 1.96
N ARG A 50 -9.63 -8.50 2.82
CA ARG A 50 -9.62 -9.92 2.47
C ARG A 50 -10.54 -10.22 1.29
N LYS A 51 -11.70 -9.57 1.24
CA LYS A 51 -12.61 -9.64 0.10
C LYS A 51 -11.98 -9.05 -1.16
N ALA A 52 -11.38 -7.86 -1.06
CA ALA A 52 -10.73 -7.21 -2.20
C ALA A 52 -9.63 -8.07 -2.82
N THR A 53 -8.73 -8.62 -1.98
CA THR A 53 -7.61 -9.45 -2.44
C THR A 53 -8.09 -10.77 -3.05
N ARG A 54 -9.10 -11.41 -2.44
CA ARG A 54 -9.75 -12.61 -3.00
C ARG A 54 -10.37 -12.33 -4.37
N ASP A 55 -10.94 -11.14 -4.56
CA ASP A 55 -11.58 -10.74 -5.81
C ASP A 55 -10.55 -10.24 -6.87
N GLY A 56 -9.25 -10.43 -6.61
CA GLY A 56 -8.16 -10.14 -7.54
C GLY A 56 -7.71 -8.68 -7.56
N ILE A 57 -8.12 -7.87 -6.57
CA ILE A 57 -7.66 -6.49 -6.41
C ILE A 57 -6.34 -6.51 -5.65
N PHE A 58 -5.28 -5.94 -6.23
CA PHE A 58 -4.02 -5.77 -5.51
C PHE A 58 -4.20 -4.74 -4.39
N VAL A 59 -3.79 -5.06 -3.17
CA VAL A 59 -3.80 -4.10 -2.05
C VAL A 59 -2.39 -3.96 -1.48
N GLY A 60 -1.82 -2.77 -1.58
CA GLY A 60 -0.51 -2.42 -1.03
C GLY A 60 -0.60 -1.48 0.17
N MET A 61 0.31 -1.61 1.14
CA MET A 61 0.41 -0.74 2.32
C MET A 61 1.64 0.16 2.24
N ALA A 62 1.42 1.46 2.21
CA ALA A 62 2.42 2.50 2.46
C ALA A 62 2.09 3.22 3.79
N SER A 63 2.99 4.07 4.27
CA SER A 63 2.78 4.83 5.51
C SER A 63 2.46 6.30 5.23
N GLN A 64 1.54 6.87 6.01
CA GLN A 64 1.34 8.31 6.12
C GLN A 64 2.57 9.02 6.72
N CYS A 65 3.38 8.28 7.49
CA CYS A 65 4.67 8.75 7.98
C CYS A 65 5.66 8.68 6.81
N ILE A 66 5.64 9.74 5.99
CA ILE A 66 6.43 9.91 4.76
C ILE A 66 7.89 9.49 4.91
N MET A 67 8.48 9.62 6.11
CA MET A 67 9.83 9.17 6.43
C MET A 67 9.75 7.92 7.31
N GLY A 68 10.03 6.76 6.72
CA GLY A 68 9.97 5.49 7.43
C GLY A 68 9.74 4.31 6.49
N ARG A 69 9.77 3.12 7.08
CA ARG A 69 9.50 1.83 6.43
C ARG A 69 8.32 1.18 7.13
N VAL A 70 7.35 0.66 6.37
CA VAL A 70 6.30 -0.18 6.94
C VAL A 70 6.90 -1.49 7.45
N ASN A 71 6.46 -1.95 8.61
CA ASN A 71 6.81 -3.26 9.13
C ASN A 71 5.60 -3.87 9.82
N MET A 72 4.78 -4.53 9.01
CA MET A 72 3.51 -5.11 9.42
C MET A 72 3.68 -6.40 10.24
N ASN A 73 4.91 -6.83 10.55
CA ASN A 73 5.18 -8.01 11.38
C ASN A 73 5.18 -7.70 12.88
N VAL A 74 5.46 -6.44 13.26
CA VAL A 74 5.65 -6.02 14.66
C VAL A 74 4.38 -6.17 15.47
N TYR A 75 3.26 -5.65 14.97
CA TYR A 75 1.98 -5.62 15.69
C TYR A 75 0.96 -6.59 15.10
N THR A 76 0.05 -7.09 15.95
CA THR A 76 -1.00 -8.03 15.57
C THR A 76 -1.86 -7.52 14.42
N THR A 77 -2.24 -6.23 14.45
CA THR A 77 -3.03 -5.61 13.38
C THR A 77 -2.34 -5.71 12.02
N GLY A 78 -1.02 -5.48 11.97
CA GLY A 78 -0.26 -5.62 10.72
C GLY A 78 -0.25 -7.07 10.21
N ARG A 79 -0.09 -8.06 11.10
CA ARG A 79 -0.12 -9.48 10.71
C ARG A 79 -1.49 -9.90 10.17
N LEU A 80 -2.58 -9.49 10.80
CA LEU A 80 -3.94 -9.74 10.32
C LEU A 80 -4.20 -9.13 8.93
N LEU A 81 -3.66 -7.93 8.67
CA LEU A 81 -3.76 -7.28 7.36
C LEU A 81 -2.94 -8.02 6.29
N GLN A 82 -1.76 -8.54 6.64
CA GLN A 82 -0.98 -9.40 5.73
C GLN A 82 -1.68 -10.73 5.45
N GLU A 83 -2.30 -11.35 6.45
CA GLU A 83 -3.14 -12.56 6.28
C GLU A 83 -4.36 -12.28 5.39
N ALA A 84 -4.87 -11.05 5.38
CA ALA A 84 -5.89 -10.59 4.44
C ALA A 84 -5.34 -10.32 3.02
N GLY A 85 -4.05 -10.55 2.77
CA GLY A 85 -3.41 -10.42 1.46
C GLY A 85 -2.84 -9.03 1.17
N ILE A 86 -2.80 -8.11 2.13
CA ILE A 86 -2.18 -6.80 1.94
C ILE A 86 -0.66 -6.94 1.86
N VAL A 87 -0.06 -6.26 0.87
CA VAL A 87 1.38 -6.31 0.61
C VAL A 87 2.07 -5.08 1.23
N PRO A 88 2.98 -5.24 2.21
CA PRO A 88 3.78 -4.12 2.72
C PRO A 88 4.72 -3.60 1.62
N LEU A 89 4.69 -2.31 1.32
CA LEU A 89 5.47 -1.68 0.25
C LEU A 89 6.78 -1.03 0.74
N GLU A 90 7.39 -1.65 1.74
CA GLU A 90 8.70 -1.25 2.27
C GLU A 90 8.72 0.23 2.69
N ASP A 91 9.60 1.04 2.11
CA ASP A 91 9.75 2.46 2.42
C ASP A 91 9.35 3.38 1.26
N MET A 92 8.60 2.83 0.30
CA MET A 92 8.09 3.54 -0.85
C MET A 92 7.09 4.62 -0.40
N LEU A 93 7.21 5.81 -0.99
CA LEU A 93 6.24 6.88 -0.78
C LEU A 93 4.87 6.45 -1.31
N PRO A 94 3.77 6.82 -0.64
CA PRO A 94 2.43 6.46 -1.10
C PRO A 94 2.11 6.86 -2.54
N GLU A 95 2.50 8.06 -2.94
CA GLU A 95 2.25 8.60 -4.27
C GLU A 95 3.11 7.87 -5.33
N VAL A 96 4.33 7.46 -4.96
CA VAL A 96 5.19 6.63 -5.81
C VAL A 96 4.61 5.23 -5.95
N ALA A 97 4.10 4.64 -4.87
CA ALA A 97 3.41 3.35 -4.90
C ALA A 97 2.15 3.39 -5.78
N LEU A 98 1.38 4.49 -5.73
CA LEU A 98 0.22 4.69 -6.60
C LEU A 98 0.64 4.66 -8.07
N VAL A 99 1.61 5.50 -8.46
CA VAL A 99 2.06 5.60 -9.86
C VAL A 99 2.70 4.30 -10.33
N LYS A 100 3.49 3.65 -9.48
CA LYS A 100 4.10 2.35 -9.77
C LYS A 100 3.02 1.29 -10.02
N LEU A 101 2.00 1.21 -9.18
CA LEU A 101 0.91 0.25 -9.35
C LEU A 101 0.12 0.51 -10.64
N MET A 102 -0.18 1.78 -10.95
CA MET A 102 -0.79 2.16 -12.23
C MET A 102 0.05 1.71 -13.42
N TRP A 103 1.38 1.80 -13.32
CA TRP A 103 2.29 1.34 -14.36
C TRP A 103 2.30 -0.20 -14.44
N VAL A 104 2.46 -0.90 -13.31
CA VAL A 104 2.51 -2.37 -13.25
C VAL A 104 1.23 -3.00 -13.80
N LEU A 105 0.05 -2.51 -13.40
CA LEU A 105 -1.25 -3.04 -13.86
C LEU A 105 -1.53 -2.85 -15.35
N ALA A 106 -0.82 -1.92 -16.02
CA ALA A 106 -0.88 -1.77 -17.47
C ALA A 106 -0.05 -2.82 -18.22
N HIS A 107 0.93 -3.44 -17.55
CA HIS A 107 1.88 -4.36 -18.16
C HIS A 107 1.78 -5.80 -17.62
N GLU A 108 1.01 -6.02 -16.55
CA GLU A 108 0.86 -7.32 -15.91
C GLU A 108 -0.60 -7.57 -15.50
N GLN A 109 -1.02 -8.83 -15.60
CA GLN A 109 -2.37 -9.26 -15.24
C GLN A 109 -2.36 -10.28 -14.10
N ASP A 110 -1.27 -11.03 -13.95
CA ASP A 110 -1.13 -12.01 -12.88
C ASP A 110 -0.82 -11.33 -11.55
N ILE A 111 -1.59 -11.67 -10.50
CA ILE A 111 -1.52 -10.98 -9.21
C ILE A 111 -0.19 -11.21 -8.48
N GLU A 112 0.40 -12.39 -8.62
CA GLU A 112 1.68 -12.71 -7.98
C GLU A 112 2.84 -12.00 -8.70
N ARG A 113 2.76 -11.86 -10.03
CA ARG A 113 3.72 -11.05 -10.80
C ARG A 113 3.56 -9.57 -10.51
N ILE A 114 2.33 -9.07 -10.32
CA ILE A 114 2.07 -7.69 -9.87
C ILE A 114 2.74 -7.46 -8.52
N LYS A 115 2.50 -8.35 -7.55
CA LYS A 115 3.13 -8.29 -6.22
C LYS A 115 4.65 -8.29 -6.30
N THR A 116 5.23 -9.19 -7.09
CA THR A 116 6.68 -9.26 -7.31
C THR A 116 7.22 -7.93 -7.86
N LYS A 117 6.58 -7.37 -8.90
CA LYS A 117 6.99 -6.09 -9.50
C LYS A 117 6.83 -4.90 -8.55
N MET A 118 5.80 -4.92 -7.69
CA MET A 118 5.60 -3.87 -6.68
C MET A 118 6.73 -3.86 -5.64
N LEU A 119 7.29 -5.03 -5.31
CA LEU A 119 8.41 -5.18 -4.37
C LEU A 119 9.81 -5.09 -5.00
N GLU A 120 9.91 -5.21 -6.33
CA GLU A 120 11.15 -5.04 -7.08
C GLU A 120 11.56 -3.55 -7.09
N ASN A 121 12.77 -3.21 -6.68
CA ASN A 121 13.29 -1.85 -6.83
C ASN A 121 13.67 -1.59 -8.31
N MET A 122 12.94 -0.73 -9.00
CA MET A 122 13.13 -0.48 -10.43
C MET A 122 13.95 0.78 -10.73
N VAL A 123 13.73 1.85 -9.98
CA VAL A 123 14.29 3.19 -10.23
C VAL A 123 14.71 3.94 -8.96
N GLY A 124 14.86 3.22 -7.83
CA GLY A 124 15.28 3.79 -6.55
C GLY A 124 14.13 4.08 -5.58
N GLU A 125 12.93 3.58 -5.86
CA GLU A 125 11.74 3.79 -5.03
C GLU A 125 11.70 2.97 -3.74
N ILE A 126 12.56 1.95 -3.61
CA ILE A 126 12.74 1.14 -2.40
C ILE A 126 14.20 1.17 -2.01
N ASN A 127 14.48 1.49 -0.75
CA ASN A 127 15.83 1.38 -0.19
C ASN A 127 16.02 0.02 0.49
N PRO A 128 17.23 -0.53 0.55
CA PRO A 128 17.50 -1.75 1.34
C PRO A 128 17.55 -1.49 2.84
N ARG A 129 17.95 -0.27 3.26
CA ARG A 129 18.07 0.15 4.66
C ARG A 129 17.84 1.65 4.80
N HIS A 130 17.48 2.09 6.00
CA HIS A 130 17.39 3.52 6.34
C HIS A 130 18.63 3.95 7.11
N GLU A 131 19.17 5.09 6.72
CA GLU A 131 20.32 5.74 7.36
C GLU A 131 19.84 6.97 8.11
N ILE A 132 20.62 7.44 9.08
CA ILE A 132 20.23 8.58 9.91
C ILE A 132 20.02 9.86 9.08
N ASP A 133 20.77 9.99 7.99
CA ASP A 133 20.73 11.13 7.08
C ASP A 133 19.47 11.16 6.19
N PHE A 134 18.64 10.11 6.23
CA PHE A 134 17.35 10.08 5.52
C PHE A 134 16.22 10.75 6.31
N PHE A 135 16.51 11.35 7.48
CA PHE A 135 15.54 12.11 8.24
C PHE A 135 16.06 13.52 8.60
N PRO A 136 15.45 14.60 8.08
CA PRO A 136 14.36 14.59 7.10
C PRO A 136 14.85 14.19 5.69
N ARG A 137 14.08 13.34 4.97
CA ARG A 137 14.42 12.87 3.59
C ARG A 137 14.71 14.01 2.59
N TRP A 138 14.25 15.22 2.89
CA TRP A 138 14.32 16.40 2.02
C TRP A 138 15.19 17.52 2.63
N TYR A 139 16.26 17.17 3.34
CA TYR A 139 17.19 18.18 3.85
C TYR A 139 17.91 18.88 2.69
N HIS A 140 17.28 19.94 2.19
CA HIS A 140 17.92 20.98 1.41
C HIS A 140 18.58 21.89 2.44
N GLY A 141 19.84 21.62 2.79
CA GLY A 141 20.58 22.49 3.72
C GLY A 141 20.67 23.94 3.23
N ASP A 142 20.94 24.85 4.16
CA ASP A 142 21.37 26.23 3.88
C ASP A 142 22.69 26.29 3.09
#